data_AF-A0A9E3MH50-F1
#
_entry.id   AF-A0A9E3MH50-F1
#
_cell.length_a   1.000
_cell.length_b   1.000
_cell.length_c   1.000
_cell.angle_alpha   90.00
_cell.angle_beta   90.00
_cell.angle_gamma   90.00
#
_symmetry.space_group_name_H-M   'P 1'
#
loop_
_entity.id
_entity.type
_entity.pdbx_description
1 polymer ?
#
loop_
_entity_poly.entity_id
_entity_poly.type
_entity_poly.pdbx_seq_one_letter_code
_entity_poly.pdbx_strand_id
1 'polypeptide(L)'
;MKKNITSPVVGAGLLALFVTTVASANVCVFTPLDPVNGGVGTRVSSISDRGSAVAGTNLASGLLPIPNGEPFYWKEHHGLSLLGLLPGAVSGTGDLVSGDGAVVVGRDYFPNGRAYTSRAFRWTKAEGLTAVPLLPGGNNNNVAGISYDGAVMVGSSEASAGFQAFRWTAATGPVGLGFLPGKTYSVGQGISDDGTVLVGQSGLAGPGIEGFRWTEQGGMTGIGFLPGKTEDDDLSVSGDGNVIIGTTYGSDGLNGEAFRWTQATGIVGLGFLPGENHSQATLVSADGSVIAGNAQVTPVFPAGRQAFRWTQSGGMVGLGFLPGGGNYSIALGMSADGKKIAGASDAPNTQLEAYLWTETEGMRSVRDILVNDYDVDLTGWSLLTALISADGKTLTGWGINPAGQEEAWVADLSHKPKHQKNAKSTPVAPPKVVTTVKTKNATR
;
A
#
# COMPACT_ATOMS: atom_id res chain seq x y z
N MET A 1 82.18 -8.84 -14.71
CA MET A 1 82.52 -9.18 -16.11
C MET A 1 81.28 -9.00 -16.97
N LYS A 2 81.43 -8.23 -18.06
CA LYS A 2 80.40 -7.96 -19.07
C LYS A 2 80.03 -9.25 -19.83
N LYS A 3 78.76 -9.38 -20.23
CA LYS A 3 78.36 -9.68 -21.62
C LYS A 3 76.83 -9.58 -21.79
N ASN A 4 76.44 -8.65 -22.67
CA ASN A 4 75.17 -8.63 -23.39
C ASN A 4 75.10 -9.86 -24.34
N ILE A 5 73.88 -10.21 -24.80
CA ILE A 5 73.44 -10.11 -26.22
C ILE A 5 72.21 -11.02 -26.50
N THR A 6 71.29 -10.44 -27.29
CA THR A 6 70.23 -11.01 -28.18
C THR A 6 68.93 -11.61 -27.64
N SER A 7 67.84 -10.90 -27.96
CA SER A 7 66.56 -11.47 -28.40
C SER A 7 66.68 -12.15 -29.78
N PRO A 8 65.73 -13.03 -30.11
CA PRO A 8 65.02 -12.90 -31.38
C PRO A 8 63.49 -12.92 -31.20
N VAL A 9 62.82 -12.22 -32.12
CA VAL A 9 61.37 -12.20 -32.30
C VAL A 9 60.98 -13.28 -33.33
N VAL A 10 59.78 -13.85 -33.15
CA VAL A 10 58.74 -14.23 -34.15
C VAL A 10 58.21 -15.64 -33.91
N GLY A 11 56.90 -15.72 -33.62
CA GLY A 11 56.12 -16.94 -33.63
C GLY A 11 54.66 -16.64 -33.27
N ALA A 12 53.83 -16.42 -34.28
CA ALA A 12 52.41 -16.14 -34.14
C ALA A 12 51.67 -17.29 -33.43
N GLY A 13 50.83 -16.92 -32.46
CA GLY A 13 49.92 -17.82 -31.77
C GLY A 13 48.69 -17.04 -31.33
N LEU A 14 47.71 -16.97 -32.24
CA LEU A 14 46.36 -16.48 -31.94
C LEU A 14 45.72 -17.49 -30.97
N LEU A 15 45.48 -17.09 -29.72
CA LEU A 15 44.55 -17.82 -28.84
C LEU A 15 43.62 -16.82 -28.15
N ALA A 16 42.49 -16.59 -28.80
CA ALA A 16 41.32 -16.00 -28.20
C ALA A 16 40.61 -17.03 -27.30
N LEU A 17 39.77 -16.50 -26.40
CA LEU A 17 38.90 -17.15 -25.41
C LEU A 17 39.60 -17.68 -24.15
N PHE A 18 39.38 -16.97 -23.04
CA PHE A 18 38.45 -17.51 -22.05
C PHE A 18 37.39 -16.47 -21.73
N VAL A 19 36.15 -16.87 -21.99
CA VAL A 19 34.91 -16.26 -21.57
C VAL A 19 34.99 -16.07 -20.06
N THR A 20 34.96 -14.83 -19.58
CA THR A 20 34.53 -14.58 -18.21
C THR A 20 33.06 -14.96 -18.14
N THR A 21 32.78 -16.19 -17.72
CA THR A 21 31.45 -16.54 -17.20
C THR A 21 31.25 -15.69 -15.97
N VAL A 22 30.61 -14.54 -16.15
CA VAL A 22 29.88 -13.91 -15.07
C VAL A 22 28.85 -14.96 -14.70
N ALA A 23 29.06 -15.66 -13.58
CA ALA A 23 27.99 -16.39 -12.95
C ALA A 23 26.89 -15.34 -12.73
N SER A 24 25.82 -15.39 -13.52
CA SER A 24 24.63 -14.64 -13.19
C SER A 24 24.23 -15.16 -11.82
N ALA A 25 24.38 -14.34 -10.79
CA ALA A 25 23.73 -14.62 -9.52
C ALA A 25 22.28 -14.94 -9.86
N ASN A 26 21.81 -16.13 -9.50
CA ASN A 26 20.40 -16.47 -9.64
C ASN A 26 19.64 -15.43 -8.82
N VAL A 27 19.06 -14.44 -9.50
CA VAL A 27 18.20 -13.45 -8.86
C VAL A 27 16.98 -14.24 -8.39
N CYS A 28 16.77 -14.30 -7.07
CA CYS A 28 15.61 -14.95 -6.49
C CYS A 28 14.39 -14.11 -6.82
N VAL A 29 13.64 -14.49 -7.85
CA VAL A 29 12.46 -13.75 -8.30
C VAL A 29 11.32 -13.85 -7.29
N PHE A 30 11.17 -14.96 -6.57
CA PHE A 30 10.09 -15.18 -5.61
C PHE A 30 10.65 -15.70 -4.29
N THR A 31 10.35 -15.00 -3.21
CA THR A 31 10.82 -15.29 -1.85
C THR A 31 9.62 -15.46 -0.93
N PRO A 32 9.28 -16.70 -0.51
CA PRO A 32 8.34 -16.95 0.57
C PRO A 32 8.85 -16.35 1.89
N LEU A 33 7.93 -15.85 2.71
CA LEU A 33 8.22 -15.31 4.03
C LEU A 33 7.69 -16.30 5.08
N ASP A 34 8.42 -17.39 5.26
CA ASP A 34 8.01 -18.51 6.13
C ASP A 34 7.65 -18.03 7.54
N PRO A 35 6.60 -18.61 8.17
CA PRO A 35 6.33 -18.42 9.58
C PRO A 35 7.50 -18.88 10.43
N VAL A 36 7.83 -18.10 11.46
CA VAL A 36 8.96 -18.36 12.35
C VAL A 36 8.48 -18.60 13.79
N ASN A 37 9.33 -19.24 14.59
CA ASN A 37 9.09 -19.52 16.02
C ASN A 37 7.75 -20.21 16.33
N GLY A 38 7.32 -21.14 15.47
CA GLY A 38 6.06 -21.86 15.65
C GLY A 38 4.81 -21.08 15.22
N GLY A 39 4.98 -19.99 14.48
CA GLY A 39 3.89 -19.29 13.80
C GLY A 39 3.14 -20.21 12.83
N VAL A 40 1.86 -19.93 12.64
CA VAL A 40 0.96 -20.71 11.75
C VAL A 40 0.74 -20.04 10.39
N GLY A 41 1.22 -18.81 10.23
CA GLY A 41 1.17 -18.08 8.98
C GLY A 41 1.86 -16.72 9.05
N THR A 42 1.96 -16.03 7.93
CA THR A 42 2.51 -14.67 7.84
C THR A 42 1.63 -13.81 6.94
N ARG A 43 1.46 -12.53 7.31
CA ARG A 43 0.75 -11.54 6.51
C ARG A 43 1.56 -10.27 6.40
N VAL A 44 1.64 -9.73 5.19
CA VAL A 44 2.23 -8.41 4.92
C VAL A 44 1.19 -7.32 5.10
N SER A 45 1.62 -6.20 5.65
CA SER A 45 0.83 -4.97 5.77
C SER A 45 1.36 -3.85 4.86
N SER A 46 2.67 -3.79 4.64
CA SER A 46 3.31 -2.67 3.94
C SER A 46 4.65 -3.04 3.32
N ILE A 47 5.05 -2.26 2.30
CA ILE A 47 6.29 -2.42 1.55
C ILE A 47 6.97 -1.05 1.38
N SER A 48 8.30 -1.03 1.48
CA SER A 48 9.11 0.17 1.19
C SER A 48 9.10 0.53 -0.30
N ASP A 49 9.49 1.76 -0.63
CA ASP A 49 9.38 2.33 -1.99
C ASP A 49 10.19 1.56 -3.04
N ARG A 50 11.29 0.94 -2.62
CA ARG A 50 12.15 0.09 -3.46
C ARG A 50 11.87 -1.40 -3.32
N GLY A 51 10.91 -1.78 -2.49
CA GLY A 51 10.61 -3.17 -2.17
C GLY A 51 11.71 -3.93 -1.43
N SER A 52 12.73 -3.23 -0.92
CA SER A 52 13.86 -3.84 -0.21
C SER A 52 13.56 -4.18 1.25
N ALA A 53 12.39 -3.77 1.74
CA ALA A 53 11.89 -3.99 3.08
C ALA A 53 10.36 -4.13 3.10
N VAL A 54 9.86 -4.97 4.00
CA VAL A 54 8.45 -5.28 4.21
C VAL A 54 8.17 -5.37 5.71
N ALA A 55 7.03 -4.85 6.16
CA ALA A 55 6.53 -5.10 7.51
C ALA A 55 5.24 -5.92 7.48
N GLY A 56 4.98 -6.62 8.58
CA GLY A 56 3.80 -7.46 8.70
C GLY A 56 3.70 -8.15 10.04
N THR A 57 2.92 -9.22 10.08
CA THR A 57 2.62 -9.98 11.29
C THR A 57 2.86 -11.47 11.06
N ASN A 58 3.63 -12.09 11.97
CA ASN A 58 3.79 -13.53 12.09
C ASN A 58 2.65 -14.05 12.96
N LEU A 59 1.71 -14.76 12.35
CA LEU A 59 0.48 -15.20 12.99
C LEU A 59 0.77 -16.34 13.97
N ALA A 60 0.20 -16.24 15.17
CA ALA A 60 0.29 -17.28 16.18
C ALA A 60 -0.97 -18.17 16.19
N SER A 61 -0.81 -19.43 16.59
CA SER A 61 -1.95 -20.32 16.85
C SER A 61 -2.71 -19.84 18.10
N GLY A 62 -4.04 -19.87 18.07
CA GLY A 62 -4.86 -19.61 19.25
C GLY A 62 -6.08 -18.76 18.94
N LEU A 63 -7.10 -18.89 19.79
CA LEU A 63 -8.33 -18.12 19.72
C LEU A 63 -8.21 -16.87 20.60
N LEU A 64 -7.35 -15.93 20.22
CA LEU A 64 -7.45 -14.59 20.78
C LEU A 64 -8.50 -13.79 19.98
N PRO A 65 -9.33 -12.98 20.64
CA PRO A 65 -10.31 -12.10 19.98
C PRO A 65 -9.66 -10.86 19.33
N ILE A 66 -8.34 -10.82 19.22
CA ILE A 66 -7.52 -9.76 18.63
C ILE A 66 -6.62 -10.37 17.54
N PRO A 67 -6.04 -9.57 16.63
CA PRO A 67 -4.93 -10.05 15.80
C PRO A 67 -3.91 -10.76 16.69
N ASN A 68 -3.68 -12.05 16.42
CA ASN A 68 -2.83 -12.92 17.22
C ASN A 68 -1.51 -13.13 16.47
N GLY A 69 -0.44 -12.51 16.94
CA GLY A 69 0.85 -12.64 16.30
C GLY A 69 1.92 -11.71 16.86
N GLU A 70 3.06 -11.75 16.20
CA GLU A 70 4.19 -10.88 16.50
C GLU A 70 4.54 -10.05 15.25
N PRO A 71 4.85 -8.76 15.42
CA PRO A 71 5.29 -7.92 14.32
C PRO A 71 6.62 -8.44 13.75
N PHE A 72 6.75 -8.42 12.43
CA PHE A 72 8.00 -8.74 11.75
C PHE A 72 8.45 -7.61 10.82
N TYR A 73 9.75 -7.65 10.55
CA TYR A 73 10.42 -6.89 9.50
C TYR A 73 11.17 -7.87 8.60
N TRP A 74 10.91 -7.81 7.31
CA TRP A 74 11.71 -8.50 6.30
C TRP A 74 12.59 -7.49 5.57
N LYS A 75 13.85 -7.86 5.35
CA LYS A 75 14.80 -7.08 4.55
C LYS A 75 15.40 -7.97 3.47
N GLU A 76 15.46 -7.44 2.27
CA GLU A 76 16.14 -8.07 1.13
C GLU A 76 17.56 -8.51 1.53
N HIS A 77 17.93 -9.74 1.16
CA HIS A 77 19.19 -10.42 1.51
C HIS A 77 19.44 -10.69 3.01
N HIS A 78 18.52 -10.30 3.90
CA HIS A 78 18.62 -10.53 5.34
C HIS A 78 17.46 -11.36 5.90
N GLY A 79 16.39 -11.56 5.14
CA GLY A 79 15.26 -12.40 5.51
C GLY A 79 14.32 -11.73 6.50
N LEU A 80 13.41 -12.53 7.05
CA LEU A 80 12.40 -12.11 8.02
C LEU A 80 13.00 -12.15 9.44
N SER A 81 12.71 -11.12 10.23
CA SER A 81 13.05 -11.02 11.65
C SER A 81 11.83 -10.57 12.45
N LEU A 82 11.54 -11.26 13.55
CA LEU A 82 10.54 -10.80 14.52
C LEU A 82 11.08 -9.59 15.27
N LEU A 83 10.21 -8.61 15.51
CA LEU A 83 10.57 -7.40 16.26
C LEU A 83 10.39 -7.59 17.78
N GLY A 84 9.73 -8.67 18.20
CA GLY A 84 9.29 -8.90 19.56
C GLY A 84 8.08 -8.04 19.92
N LEU A 85 7.80 -7.97 21.22
CA LEU A 85 6.68 -7.20 21.77
C LEU A 85 7.17 -6.28 22.88
N LEU A 86 6.48 -5.16 23.08
CA LEU A 86 6.67 -4.28 24.22
C LEU A 86 6.42 -5.05 25.54
N PRO A 87 7.15 -4.73 26.63
CA PRO A 87 6.99 -5.42 27.91
C PRO A 87 5.54 -5.43 28.40
N GLY A 88 4.97 -6.63 28.59
CA GLY A 88 3.60 -6.84 29.06
C GLY A 88 2.54 -6.94 27.96
N ALA A 89 2.90 -6.72 26.70
CA ALA A 89 2.02 -7.03 25.58
C ALA A 89 1.93 -8.55 25.34
N VAL A 90 0.82 -8.98 24.77
CA VAL A 90 0.52 -10.40 24.49
C VAL A 90 0.40 -10.70 23.00
N SER A 91 0.33 -9.68 22.16
CA SER A 91 0.26 -9.78 20.70
C SER A 91 0.62 -8.43 20.08
N GLY A 92 0.99 -8.41 18.81
CA GLY A 92 1.27 -7.18 18.07
C GLY A 92 1.19 -7.35 16.56
N THR A 93 1.12 -6.23 15.84
CA THR A 93 1.12 -6.17 14.38
C THR A 93 2.14 -5.16 13.89
N GLY A 94 2.87 -5.50 12.83
CA GLY A 94 3.66 -4.55 12.06
C GLY A 94 2.75 -3.92 11.03
N ASP A 95 2.52 -2.62 11.10
CA ASP A 95 1.49 -1.95 10.29
C ASP A 95 2.09 -1.20 9.09
N LEU A 96 3.22 -0.49 9.29
CA LEU A 96 3.87 0.29 8.23
C LEU A 96 5.39 0.16 8.27
N VAL A 97 6.01 0.24 7.09
CA VAL A 97 7.46 0.42 6.91
C VAL A 97 7.71 1.73 6.14
N SER A 98 8.73 2.49 6.52
CA SER A 98 9.09 3.75 5.85
C SER A 98 9.51 3.51 4.40
N GLY A 99 9.40 4.53 3.56
CA GLY A 99 9.76 4.46 2.14
C GLY A 99 11.22 4.06 1.92
N ASP A 100 12.15 4.53 2.77
CA ASP A 100 13.55 4.10 2.78
C ASP A 100 13.79 2.71 3.38
N GLY A 101 12.77 2.12 3.99
CA GLY A 101 12.79 0.80 4.61
C GLY A 101 13.47 0.73 5.98
N ALA A 102 13.80 1.85 6.62
CA ALA A 102 14.59 1.89 7.85
C ALA A 102 13.76 1.85 9.15
N VAL A 103 12.50 2.27 9.10
CA VAL A 103 11.61 2.40 10.26
C VAL A 103 10.39 1.51 10.07
N VAL A 104 10.03 0.75 11.12
CA VAL A 104 8.75 0.03 11.18
C VAL A 104 7.92 0.61 12.30
N VAL A 105 6.63 0.82 12.06
CA VAL A 105 5.65 1.15 13.11
C VAL A 105 4.54 0.12 13.12
N GLY A 106 3.93 -0.03 14.27
CA GLY A 106 2.88 -0.99 14.47
C GLY A 106 2.21 -0.80 15.81
N ARG A 107 1.45 -1.80 16.24
CA ARG A 107 0.71 -1.76 17.50
C ARG A 107 0.87 -3.05 18.27
N ASP A 108 1.05 -2.89 19.57
CA ASP A 108 1.05 -3.99 20.52
C ASP A 108 -0.21 -3.93 21.40
N TYR A 109 -0.70 -5.10 21.77
CA TYR A 109 -1.94 -5.30 22.51
C TYR A 109 -1.66 -5.79 23.93
N PHE A 110 -2.27 -5.12 24.90
CA PHE A 110 -2.10 -5.36 26.33
C PHE A 110 -3.40 -5.85 26.95
N PRO A 111 -3.38 -6.87 27.83
CA PRO A 111 -4.56 -7.30 28.56
C PRO A 111 -5.10 -6.16 29.45
N ASN A 112 -6.41 -5.90 29.36
CA ASN A 112 -7.11 -4.94 30.21
C ASN A 112 -8.43 -5.54 30.72
N GLY A 113 -8.32 -6.43 31.73
CA GLY A 113 -9.45 -7.19 32.24
C GLY A 113 -9.98 -8.19 31.19
N ARG A 114 -11.22 -8.00 30.74
CA ARG A 114 -11.82 -8.78 29.63
C ARG A 114 -11.63 -8.10 28.26
N ALA A 115 -11.02 -6.93 28.22
CA ALA A 115 -10.73 -6.16 27.01
C ALA A 115 -9.21 -6.08 26.75
N TYR A 116 -8.82 -5.35 25.72
CA TYR A 116 -7.43 -5.06 25.38
C TYR A 116 -7.26 -3.56 25.14
N THR A 117 -6.09 -3.03 25.47
CA THR A 117 -5.65 -1.72 25.00
C THR A 117 -4.54 -1.91 23.98
N SER A 118 -4.41 -0.98 23.04
CA SER A 118 -3.30 -0.95 22.09
C SER A 118 -2.31 0.15 22.45
N ARG A 119 -1.04 -0.04 22.08
CA ARG A 119 -0.05 1.05 22.02
C ARG A 119 0.73 0.98 20.73
N ALA A 120 0.93 2.13 20.12
CA ALA A 120 1.82 2.23 18.98
C ALA A 120 3.28 2.00 19.41
N PHE A 121 4.04 1.31 18.57
CA PHE A 121 5.48 1.21 18.68
C PHE A 121 6.16 1.79 17.44
N ARG A 122 7.43 2.15 17.61
CA ARG A 122 8.38 2.44 16.55
C ARG A 122 9.60 1.54 16.74
N TRP A 123 10.02 0.90 15.66
CA TRP A 123 11.20 0.06 15.60
C TRP A 123 12.22 0.63 14.60
N THR A 124 13.49 0.60 15.01
CA THR A 124 14.63 0.75 14.11
C THR A 124 15.67 -0.31 14.44
N LYS A 125 16.55 -0.61 13.48
CA LYS A 125 17.66 -1.53 13.73
C LYS A 125 18.60 -1.04 14.85
N ALA A 126 18.72 0.28 15.03
CA ALA A 126 19.63 0.87 16.01
C ALA A 126 19.04 0.88 17.43
N GLU A 127 17.74 1.14 17.56
CA GLU A 127 17.09 1.35 18.85
C GLU A 127 16.28 0.13 19.31
N GLY A 128 15.98 -0.80 18.40
CA GLY A 128 15.04 -1.89 18.66
C GLY A 128 13.60 -1.37 18.76
N LEU A 129 12.75 -2.17 19.40
CA LEU A 129 11.33 -1.89 19.58
C LEU A 129 11.13 -0.88 20.73
N THR A 130 10.56 0.27 20.43
CA THR A 130 10.28 1.33 21.42
C THR A 130 8.82 1.76 21.36
N ALA A 131 8.20 2.04 22.52
CA ALA A 131 6.84 2.54 22.55
C ALA A 131 6.78 3.99 22.07
N VAL A 132 5.79 4.33 21.24
CA VAL A 132 5.49 5.74 20.93
C VAL A 132 4.83 6.35 22.16
N PRO A 133 5.37 7.43 22.75
CA PRO A 133 4.76 8.05 23.93
C PRO A 133 3.32 8.48 23.68
N LEU A 134 2.52 8.51 24.75
CA LEU A 134 1.14 8.96 24.73
C LEU A 134 1.08 10.49 24.87
N LEU A 135 0.00 11.11 24.37
CA LEU A 135 -0.32 12.48 24.78
C LEU A 135 -0.68 12.52 26.29
N PRO A 136 -0.48 13.67 26.97
CA PRO A 136 -0.78 13.79 28.39
C PRO A 136 -2.22 13.37 28.75
N GLY A 137 -2.34 12.46 29.72
CA GLY A 137 -3.62 11.94 30.19
C GLY A 137 -4.23 10.81 29.34
N GLY A 138 -3.60 10.43 28.24
CA GLY A 138 -4.02 9.29 27.41
C GLY A 138 -3.60 7.94 27.97
N ASN A 139 -4.26 6.87 27.50
CA ASN A 139 -3.86 5.49 27.78
C ASN A 139 -3.64 4.63 26.51
N ASN A 140 -4.08 5.12 25.34
CA ASN A 140 -4.04 4.44 24.05
C ASN A 140 -3.64 5.41 22.93
N ASN A 141 -2.90 4.91 21.94
CA ASN A 141 -2.55 5.60 20.71
C ASN A 141 -2.38 4.63 19.53
N ASN A 142 -2.51 5.17 18.33
CA ASN A 142 -2.12 4.52 17.08
C ASN A 142 -1.27 5.47 16.23
N VAL A 143 -0.45 4.89 15.35
CA VAL A 143 0.20 5.61 14.24
C VAL A 143 -0.50 5.15 12.96
N ALA A 144 -0.90 6.11 12.13
CA ALA A 144 -1.62 5.86 10.87
C ALA A 144 -0.76 6.15 9.64
N GLY A 145 0.28 6.99 9.78
CA GLY A 145 1.19 7.31 8.67
C GLY A 145 2.57 7.73 9.17
N ILE A 146 3.58 7.53 8.31
CA ILE A 146 4.97 7.91 8.55
C ILE A 146 5.57 8.54 7.30
N SER A 147 6.50 9.50 7.47
CA SER A 147 7.26 10.09 6.36
C SER A 147 8.16 9.06 5.67
N TYR A 148 8.68 9.39 4.49
CA TYR A 148 9.53 8.51 3.68
C TYR A 148 10.75 7.98 4.47
N ASP A 149 11.34 8.81 5.31
CA ASP A 149 12.47 8.48 6.18
C ASP A 149 12.06 7.99 7.59
N GLY A 150 10.75 7.95 7.87
CA GLY A 150 10.18 7.60 9.18
C GLY A 150 10.56 8.55 10.33
N ALA A 151 10.99 9.78 10.02
CA ALA A 151 11.33 10.80 11.02
C ALA A 151 10.10 11.51 11.61
N VAL A 152 9.01 11.60 10.83
CA VAL A 152 7.74 12.19 11.26
C VAL A 152 6.66 11.12 11.21
N MET A 153 5.83 11.07 12.26
CA MET A 153 4.67 10.19 12.30
C MET A 153 3.41 10.97 12.57
N VAL A 154 2.31 10.51 11.98
CA VAL A 154 0.96 11.00 12.25
C VAL A 154 0.10 9.87 12.78
N GLY A 155 -0.77 10.21 13.72
CA GLY A 155 -1.66 9.22 14.31
C GLY A 155 -2.64 9.88 15.25
N SER A 156 -3.18 9.10 16.17
CA SER A 156 -4.15 9.58 17.13
C SER A 156 -3.87 9.02 18.53
N SER A 157 -4.14 9.82 19.54
CA SER A 157 -3.93 9.45 20.94
C SER A 157 -5.11 9.94 21.77
N GLU A 158 -5.52 9.13 22.74
CA GLU A 158 -6.31 9.65 23.86
C GLU A 158 -5.51 10.75 24.56
N ALA A 159 -6.20 11.80 25.01
CA ALA A 159 -5.63 12.88 25.80
C ALA A 159 -6.70 13.44 26.75
N SER A 160 -6.28 14.19 27.77
CA SER A 160 -7.20 14.85 28.71
C SER A 160 -8.17 15.83 28.02
N ALA A 161 -7.79 16.36 26.86
CA ALA A 161 -8.59 17.27 26.04
C ALA A 161 -9.56 16.55 25.07
N GLY A 162 -9.57 15.21 25.03
CA GLY A 162 -10.28 14.40 24.03
C GLY A 162 -9.31 13.61 23.14
N PHE A 163 -9.85 12.73 22.29
CA PHE A 163 -9.04 11.98 21.33
C PHE A 163 -8.51 12.92 20.26
N GLN A 164 -7.19 12.97 20.08
CA GLN A 164 -6.51 13.97 19.26
C GLN A 164 -5.58 13.33 18.25
N ALA A 165 -5.62 13.87 17.03
CA ALA A 165 -4.56 13.70 16.06
C ALA A 165 -3.26 14.25 16.66
N PHE A 166 -2.14 13.55 16.43
CA PHE A 166 -0.82 14.03 16.86
C PHE A 166 0.17 13.97 15.71
N ARG A 167 1.20 14.83 15.81
CA ARG A 167 2.45 14.72 15.07
C ARG A 167 3.54 14.30 16.03
N TRP A 168 4.33 13.30 15.67
CA TRP A 168 5.49 12.89 16.44
C TRP A 168 6.78 13.16 15.67
N THR A 169 7.81 13.59 16.40
CA THR A 169 9.21 13.55 15.96
C THR A 169 10.07 13.09 17.13
N ALA A 170 11.28 12.59 16.86
CA ALA A 170 12.23 12.23 17.91
C ALA A 170 12.60 13.44 18.81
N ALA A 171 12.60 14.66 18.25
CA ALA A 171 12.98 15.88 18.98
C ALA A 171 11.91 16.35 19.95
N THR A 172 10.63 16.22 19.58
CA THR A 172 9.50 16.78 20.34
C THR A 172 8.68 15.74 21.08
N GLY A 173 8.80 14.46 20.72
CA GLY A 173 7.77 13.48 21.05
C GLY A 173 6.43 13.79 20.36
N PRO A 174 5.31 13.21 20.83
CA PRO A 174 3.99 13.47 20.28
C PRO A 174 3.49 14.87 20.68
N VAL A 175 3.04 15.64 19.69
CA VAL A 175 2.42 16.95 19.86
C VAL A 175 1.01 16.87 19.27
N GLY A 176 0.00 17.16 20.09
CA GLY A 176 -1.40 17.17 19.64
C GLY A 176 -1.66 18.29 18.64
N LEU A 177 -2.39 17.99 17.57
CA LEU A 177 -2.72 18.95 16.49
C LEU A 177 -3.94 19.81 16.82
N GLY A 178 -4.65 19.50 17.92
CA GLY A 178 -5.88 20.15 18.30
C GLY A 178 -7.08 19.69 17.47
N PHE A 179 -8.02 20.59 17.26
CA PHE A 179 -9.31 20.33 16.63
C PHE A 179 -9.67 21.46 15.67
N LEU A 180 -10.53 21.18 14.69
CA LEU A 180 -11.19 22.25 13.94
C LEU A 180 -12.09 23.09 14.87
N PRO A 181 -12.37 24.36 14.52
CA PRO A 181 -13.20 25.24 15.34
C PRO A 181 -14.56 24.60 15.70
N GLY A 182 -14.86 24.54 17.00
CA GLY A 182 -16.11 23.97 17.51
C GLY A 182 -16.16 22.43 17.55
N LYS A 183 -15.06 21.75 17.23
CA LYS A 183 -14.92 20.28 17.30
C LYS A 183 -14.19 19.85 18.57
N THR A 184 -14.28 18.57 18.93
CA THR A 184 -13.68 18.00 20.16
C THR A 184 -12.99 16.66 19.92
N TYR A 185 -12.88 16.26 18.66
CA TYR A 185 -12.29 15.00 18.23
C TYR A 185 -11.45 15.24 16.98
N SER A 186 -10.28 14.62 16.90
CA SER A 186 -9.49 14.57 15.67
C SER A 186 -8.70 13.28 15.59
N VAL A 187 -8.48 12.81 14.37
CA VAL A 187 -7.60 11.67 14.07
C VAL A 187 -6.73 11.98 12.87
N GLY A 188 -5.45 11.60 12.97
CA GLY A 188 -4.52 11.64 11.85
C GLY A 188 -4.63 10.37 11.02
N GLN A 189 -4.65 10.50 9.69
CA GLN A 189 -4.80 9.38 8.75
C GLN A 189 -3.68 9.30 7.72
N GLY A 190 -3.08 10.41 7.31
CA GLY A 190 -2.05 10.43 6.27
C GLY A 190 -1.02 11.55 6.41
N ILE A 191 0.12 11.39 5.75
CA ILE A 191 1.27 12.29 5.81
C ILE A 191 2.01 12.30 4.46
N SER A 192 2.56 13.46 4.06
CA SER A 192 3.42 13.59 2.88
C SER A 192 4.80 12.96 3.09
N ASP A 193 5.54 12.67 2.02
CA ASP A 193 6.84 11.99 2.08
C ASP A 193 7.87 12.77 2.91
N ASP A 194 7.82 14.09 2.86
CA ASP A 194 8.68 15.01 3.61
C ASP A 194 8.18 15.29 5.05
N GLY A 195 7.01 14.75 5.42
CA GLY A 195 6.40 14.93 6.73
C GLY A 195 5.88 16.34 7.05
N THR A 196 5.74 17.21 6.04
CA THR A 196 5.32 18.61 6.25
C THR A 196 3.80 18.83 6.17
N VAL A 197 3.09 17.95 5.47
CA VAL A 197 1.63 17.97 5.34
C VAL A 197 1.04 16.74 6.03
N LEU A 198 0.13 16.97 6.98
CA LEU A 198 -0.63 15.93 7.64
C LEU A 198 -2.10 16.06 7.26
N VAL A 199 -2.79 14.94 7.13
CA VAL A 199 -4.22 14.89 6.86
C VAL A 199 -4.92 13.93 7.81
N GLY A 200 -6.21 14.16 7.95
CA GLY A 200 -7.08 13.33 8.77
C GLY A 200 -8.43 13.98 8.91
N GLN A 201 -9.15 13.64 9.96
CA GLN A 201 -10.52 14.11 10.13
C GLN A 201 -10.73 14.69 11.53
N SER A 202 -11.61 15.68 11.65
CA SER A 202 -11.95 16.33 12.91
C SER A 202 -13.45 16.59 13.01
N GLY A 203 -14.03 16.26 14.15
CA GLY A 203 -15.48 16.19 14.31
C GLY A 203 -15.97 16.35 15.74
N LEU A 204 -17.27 16.18 15.89
CA LEU A 204 -17.91 15.87 17.17
C LEU A 204 -18.05 14.34 17.26
N ALA A 205 -18.32 13.79 18.44
CA ALA A 205 -18.68 12.37 18.53
C ALA A 205 -20.06 12.16 17.83
N GLY A 206 -20.06 11.83 16.53
CA GLY A 206 -21.25 11.71 15.68
C GLY A 206 -21.06 12.34 14.28
N PRO A 207 -22.14 12.53 13.50
CA PRO A 207 -22.07 13.08 12.14
C PRO A 207 -21.52 14.52 12.13
N GLY A 208 -20.90 14.92 11.01
CA GLY A 208 -20.23 16.22 10.88
C GLY A 208 -18.72 16.15 11.11
N ILE A 209 -18.11 15.02 10.77
CA ILE A 209 -16.66 14.85 10.76
C ILE A 209 -16.11 15.45 9.45
N GLU A 210 -15.27 16.47 9.56
CA GLU A 210 -14.69 17.17 8.41
C GLU A 210 -13.24 16.75 8.21
N GLY A 211 -12.84 16.52 6.97
CA GLY A 211 -11.44 16.36 6.64
C GLY A 211 -10.62 17.60 6.99
N PHE A 212 -9.38 17.43 7.41
CA PHE A 212 -8.45 18.53 7.63
C PHE A 212 -7.14 18.31 6.89
N ARG A 213 -6.51 19.45 6.58
CA ARG A 213 -5.09 19.55 6.23
C ARG A 213 -4.38 20.30 7.35
N TRP A 214 -3.23 19.81 7.78
CA TRP A 214 -2.39 20.46 8.77
C TRP A 214 -0.99 20.70 8.22
N THR A 215 -0.43 21.87 8.54
CA THR A 215 0.99 22.21 8.35
C THR A 215 1.47 22.96 9.58
N GLU A 216 2.78 22.96 9.83
CA GLU A 216 3.34 23.65 10.99
C GLU A 216 3.07 25.17 10.96
N GLN A 217 3.09 25.78 9.77
CA GLN A 217 2.85 27.22 9.61
C GLN A 217 1.35 27.58 9.62
N GLY A 218 0.50 26.73 9.05
CA GLY A 218 -0.93 27.02 8.88
C GLY A 218 -1.82 26.47 10.00
N GLY A 219 -1.33 25.54 10.82
CA GLY A 219 -2.16 24.79 11.75
C GLY A 219 -3.19 23.91 11.03
N MET A 220 -4.23 23.49 11.76
CA MET A 220 -5.31 22.64 11.25
C MET A 220 -6.33 23.48 10.46
N THR A 221 -6.54 23.16 9.19
CA THR A 221 -7.52 23.81 8.31
C THR A 221 -8.47 22.76 7.74
N GLY A 222 -9.78 23.03 7.80
CA GLY A 222 -10.80 22.14 7.23
C GLY A 222 -10.76 22.16 5.70
N ILE A 223 -11.03 21.02 5.08
CA ILE A 223 -11.04 20.88 3.61
C ILE A 223 -12.44 21.04 3.00
N GLY A 224 -13.48 21.11 3.85
CA GLY A 224 -14.88 21.21 3.46
C GLY A 224 -15.45 19.92 2.85
N PHE A 225 -16.75 19.98 2.54
CA PHE A 225 -17.53 18.86 2.00
C PHE A 225 -17.95 19.10 0.54
N LEU A 226 -18.23 18.03 -0.19
CA LEU A 226 -18.98 18.16 -1.44
C LEU A 226 -20.42 18.64 -1.18
N PRO A 227 -21.06 19.31 -2.15
CA PRO A 227 -22.46 19.73 -2.01
C PRO A 227 -23.40 18.58 -1.61
N GLY A 228 -24.12 18.75 -0.50
CA GLY A 228 -25.05 17.73 0.03
C GLY A 228 -24.41 16.62 0.85
N LYS A 229 -23.09 16.66 1.08
CA LYS A 229 -22.34 15.77 1.96
C LYS A 229 -22.06 16.44 3.30
N THR A 230 -21.79 15.64 4.31
CA THR A 230 -21.66 16.08 5.71
C THR A 230 -20.54 15.39 6.48
N GLU A 231 -19.83 14.45 5.87
CA GLU A 231 -18.83 13.63 6.54
C GLU A 231 -17.73 13.22 5.56
N ASP A 232 -16.47 13.36 5.95
CA ASP A 232 -15.31 12.89 5.17
C ASP A 232 -14.56 11.81 5.95
N ASP A 233 -14.13 10.76 5.25
CA ASP A 233 -13.33 9.67 5.81
C ASP A 233 -12.30 9.14 4.79
N ASP A 234 -11.47 8.20 5.24
CA ASP A 234 -10.42 7.53 4.47
C ASP A 234 -9.43 8.52 3.81
N LEU A 235 -9.02 9.56 4.53
CA LEU A 235 -8.15 10.57 3.97
C LEU A 235 -6.72 10.07 3.74
N SER A 236 -6.16 10.42 2.59
CA SER A 236 -4.76 10.23 2.25
C SER A 236 -4.21 11.43 1.48
N VAL A 237 -2.90 11.57 1.40
CA VAL A 237 -2.21 12.70 0.77
C VAL A 237 -1.10 12.20 -0.15
N SER A 238 -0.89 12.89 -1.27
CA SER A 238 0.22 12.62 -2.19
C SER A 238 1.58 12.84 -1.50
N GLY A 239 2.61 12.16 -2.02
CA GLY A 239 3.97 12.27 -1.50
C GLY A 239 4.49 13.71 -1.48
N ASP A 240 4.10 14.52 -2.47
CA ASP A 240 4.42 15.95 -2.55
C ASP A 240 3.54 16.87 -1.65
N GLY A 241 2.55 16.32 -0.94
CA GLY A 241 1.68 17.07 -0.03
C GLY A 241 0.62 17.96 -0.69
N ASN A 242 0.51 17.96 -2.02
CA ASN A 242 -0.33 18.90 -2.77
C ASN A 242 -1.76 18.42 -3.03
N VAL A 243 -1.98 17.10 -2.99
CA VAL A 243 -3.26 16.48 -3.32
C VAL A 243 -3.73 15.63 -2.15
N ILE A 244 -4.94 15.93 -1.68
CA ILE A 244 -5.61 15.12 -0.66
C ILE A 244 -6.72 14.33 -1.36
N ILE A 245 -6.85 13.07 -1.03
CA ILE A 245 -7.96 12.22 -1.46
C ILE A 245 -8.73 11.73 -0.23
N GLY A 246 -9.95 11.27 -0.46
CA GLY A 246 -10.75 10.61 0.55
C GLY A 246 -12.13 10.29 0.00
N THR A 247 -13.05 9.98 0.89
CA THR A 247 -14.44 9.68 0.56
C THR A 247 -15.37 10.55 1.39
N THR A 248 -16.38 11.14 0.76
CA THR A 248 -17.33 12.02 1.44
C THR A 248 -18.76 11.46 1.37
N TYR A 249 -19.46 11.50 2.49
CA TYR A 249 -20.74 10.84 2.73
C TYR A 249 -21.85 11.84 3.03
N GLY A 250 -23.07 11.49 2.63
CA GLY A 250 -24.26 12.19 3.07
C GLY A 250 -24.61 11.83 4.51
N SER A 251 -25.63 12.47 5.07
CA SER A 251 -26.10 12.21 6.44
C SER A 251 -26.63 10.79 6.67
N ASP A 252 -26.90 10.03 5.59
CA ASP A 252 -27.31 8.63 5.66
C ASP A 252 -26.12 7.66 5.84
N GLY A 253 -24.89 8.11 5.55
CA GLY A 253 -23.67 7.29 5.60
C GLY A 253 -23.60 6.19 4.54
N LEU A 254 -24.52 6.13 3.57
CA LEU A 254 -24.66 4.96 2.68
C LEU A 254 -23.96 5.16 1.33
N ASN A 255 -24.00 6.38 0.77
CA ASN A 255 -23.50 6.66 -0.57
C ASN A 255 -22.32 7.63 -0.50
N GLY A 256 -21.11 7.07 -0.42
CA GLY A 256 -19.85 7.80 -0.45
C GLY A 256 -19.47 8.19 -1.88
N GLU A 257 -18.89 9.38 -2.04
CA GLU A 257 -18.23 9.78 -3.28
C GLU A 257 -16.76 10.06 -3.00
N ALA A 258 -15.90 9.40 -3.77
CA ALA A 258 -14.48 9.66 -3.76
C ALA A 258 -14.22 11.11 -4.20
N PHE A 259 -13.29 11.80 -3.53
CA PHE A 259 -12.94 13.17 -3.87
C PHE A 259 -11.43 13.35 -4.05
N ARG A 260 -11.08 14.46 -4.71
CA ARG A 260 -9.75 15.06 -4.74
C ARG A 260 -9.84 16.49 -4.25
N TRP A 261 -8.97 16.88 -3.35
CA TRP A 261 -8.82 18.24 -2.86
C TRP A 261 -7.44 18.78 -3.20
N THR A 262 -7.42 20.05 -3.63
CA THR A 262 -6.20 20.86 -3.68
C THR A 262 -6.50 22.24 -3.12
N GLN A 263 -5.46 22.94 -2.68
CA GLN A 263 -5.62 24.32 -2.20
C GLN A 263 -6.22 25.25 -3.27
N ALA A 264 -5.97 25.00 -4.56
CA ALA A 264 -6.44 25.83 -5.66
C ALA A 264 -7.91 25.59 -6.02
N THR A 265 -8.39 24.34 -5.90
CA THR A 265 -9.73 23.95 -6.37
C THR A 265 -10.72 23.70 -5.26
N GLY A 266 -10.25 23.56 -4.02
CA GLY A 266 -11.05 22.94 -2.95
C GLY A 266 -11.36 21.48 -3.27
N ILE A 267 -12.40 20.96 -2.62
CA ILE A 267 -12.89 19.59 -2.77
C ILE A 267 -13.65 19.43 -4.09
N VAL A 268 -13.28 18.40 -4.86
CA VAL A 268 -13.88 18.05 -6.15
C VAL A 268 -14.19 16.56 -6.18
N GLY A 269 -15.43 16.20 -6.50
CA GLY A 269 -15.87 14.81 -6.60
C GLY A 269 -15.29 14.12 -7.83
N LEU A 270 -14.93 12.85 -7.68
CA LEU A 270 -14.42 12.01 -8.78
C LEU A 270 -15.53 11.36 -9.59
N GLY A 271 -16.77 11.40 -9.08
CA GLY A 271 -17.92 10.71 -9.65
C GLY A 271 -17.94 9.21 -9.38
N PHE A 272 -18.60 8.48 -10.28
CA PHE A 272 -18.88 7.04 -10.16
C PHE A 272 -18.62 6.33 -11.48
N LEU A 273 -18.40 5.02 -11.42
CA LEU A 273 -18.44 4.19 -12.63
C LEU A 273 -19.88 4.10 -13.19
N PRO A 274 -20.04 3.85 -14.50
CA PRO A 274 -21.36 3.72 -15.10
C PRO A 274 -22.22 2.64 -14.42
N GLY A 275 -23.36 3.05 -13.87
CA GLY A 275 -24.29 2.14 -13.18
C GLY A 275 -24.05 1.98 -11.68
N GLU A 276 -23.01 2.60 -11.14
CA GLU A 276 -22.66 2.59 -9.72
C GLU A 276 -23.05 3.92 -9.04
N ASN A 277 -23.12 3.91 -7.71
CA ASN A 277 -23.52 5.06 -6.90
C ASN A 277 -22.68 5.23 -5.63
N HIS A 278 -21.58 4.49 -5.52
CA HIS A 278 -20.62 4.58 -4.44
C HIS A 278 -19.20 4.50 -5.02
N SER A 279 -18.32 5.40 -4.59
CA SER A 279 -16.89 5.37 -4.91
C SER A 279 -16.07 5.74 -3.68
N GLN A 280 -14.96 5.03 -3.47
CA GLN A 280 -14.01 5.23 -2.37
C GLN A 280 -12.61 5.36 -2.94
N ALA A 281 -11.92 6.47 -2.68
CA ALA A 281 -10.51 6.62 -3.03
C ALA A 281 -9.64 6.04 -1.92
N THR A 282 -8.67 5.18 -2.27
CA THR A 282 -7.79 4.53 -1.30
C THR A 282 -6.30 4.76 -1.60
N LEU A 283 -5.95 5.14 -2.82
CA LEU A 283 -4.57 5.30 -3.28
C LEU A 283 -4.41 6.57 -4.11
N VAL A 284 -3.30 7.27 -3.92
CA VAL A 284 -2.91 8.47 -4.67
C VAL A 284 -1.45 8.36 -5.09
N SER A 285 -1.10 8.77 -6.32
CA SER A 285 0.28 8.77 -6.81
C SER A 285 1.13 9.82 -6.07
N ALA A 286 2.45 9.70 -6.16
CA ALA A 286 3.37 10.60 -5.44
C ALA A 286 3.17 12.08 -5.82
N ASP A 287 2.78 12.34 -7.07
CA ASP A 287 2.44 13.67 -7.62
C ASP A 287 0.93 13.99 -7.58
N GLY A 288 0.10 13.08 -7.07
CA GLY A 288 -1.35 13.21 -7.00
C GLY A 288 -2.08 13.33 -8.35
N SER A 289 -1.45 12.92 -9.45
CA SER A 289 -2.05 12.93 -10.79
C SER A 289 -2.93 11.70 -11.07
N VAL A 290 -2.73 10.60 -10.34
CA VAL A 290 -3.49 9.36 -10.45
C VAL A 290 -4.10 9.02 -9.10
N ILE A 291 -5.38 8.66 -9.10
CA ILE A 291 -6.11 8.17 -7.92
C ILE A 291 -6.64 6.78 -8.25
N ALA A 292 -6.52 5.84 -7.33
CA ALA A 292 -7.13 4.53 -7.44
C ALA A 292 -7.98 4.23 -6.20
N GLY A 293 -8.93 3.33 -6.37
CA GLY A 293 -9.93 3.05 -5.35
C GLY A 293 -10.91 1.98 -5.77
N ASN A 294 -12.04 1.93 -5.08
CA ASN A 294 -13.07 0.94 -5.30
C ASN A 294 -14.41 1.62 -5.56
N ALA A 295 -15.20 1.09 -6.46
CA ALA A 295 -16.54 1.57 -6.73
C ALA A 295 -17.54 0.39 -6.71
N GLN A 296 -18.78 0.66 -6.32
CA GLN A 296 -19.81 -0.37 -6.15
C GLN A 296 -21.23 0.21 -6.19
N VAL A 297 -22.22 -0.67 -6.20
CA VAL A 297 -23.64 -0.31 -6.00
C VAL A 297 -24.05 -0.48 -4.53
N THR A 298 -24.70 0.52 -3.94
CA THR A 298 -25.27 0.51 -2.58
C THR A 298 -26.78 0.82 -2.63
N PRO A 299 -27.64 0.26 -1.74
CA PRO A 299 -27.42 -0.85 -0.81
C PRO A 299 -27.96 -2.15 -1.43
N VAL A 300 -27.24 -2.79 -2.34
CA VAL A 300 -27.74 -4.04 -2.96
C VAL A 300 -26.78 -5.19 -2.68
N PHE A 301 -27.31 -6.34 -2.30
CA PHE A 301 -26.57 -7.59 -2.19
C PHE A 301 -27.03 -8.58 -3.27
N PRO A 302 -26.11 -9.29 -3.94
CA PRO A 302 -24.65 -9.12 -3.87
C PRO A 302 -24.19 -7.91 -4.72
N ALA A 303 -23.56 -6.91 -4.09
CA ALA A 303 -22.90 -5.83 -4.82
C ALA A 303 -21.58 -6.35 -5.39
N GLY A 304 -21.44 -6.29 -6.72
CA GLY A 304 -20.12 -6.28 -7.33
C GLY A 304 -19.34 -5.05 -6.85
N ARG A 305 -18.04 -5.21 -6.67
CA ARG A 305 -17.10 -4.14 -6.34
C ARG A 305 -16.03 -4.13 -7.42
N GLN A 306 -15.73 -2.98 -7.98
CA GLN A 306 -14.73 -2.86 -9.03
C GLN A 306 -13.66 -1.86 -8.63
N ALA A 307 -12.40 -2.26 -8.75
CA ALA A 307 -11.28 -1.32 -8.64
C ALA A 307 -11.36 -0.30 -9.79
N PHE A 308 -11.07 0.97 -9.51
CA PHE A 308 -11.00 2.02 -10.52
C PHE A 308 -9.64 2.73 -10.50
N ARG A 309 -9.34 3.40 -11.61
CA ARG A 309 -8.31 4.42 -11.73
C ARG A 309 -8.93 5.71 -12.26
N TRP A 310 -8.55 6.83 -11.68
CA TRP A 310 -8.98 8.16 -12.04
C TRP A 310 -7.79 9.03 -12.43
N THR A 311 -7.97 9.83 -13.47
CA THR A 311 -7.06 10.93 -13.84
C THR A 311 -7.89 12.14 -14.22
N GLN A 312 -7.31 13.34 -14.10
CA GLN A 312 -8.05 14.57 -14.43
C GLN A 312 -8.50 14.63 -15.90
N SER A 313 -7.72 14.07 -16.83
CA SER A 313 -8.05 14.06 -18.26
C SER A 313 -8.96 12.89 -18.67
N GLY A 314 -8.88 11.75 -17.98
CA GLY A 314 -9.62 10.53 -18.32
C GLY A 314 -10.91 10.33 -17.53
N GLY A 315 -11.07 11.01 -16.39
CA GLY A 315 -12.13 10.70 -15.42
C GLY A 315 -11.94 9.33 -14.76
N MET A 316 -13.00 8.80 -14.16
CA MET A 316 -13.00 7.50 -13.49
C MET A 316 -13.16 6.36 -14.51
N VAL A 317 -12.24 5.41 -14.49
CA VAL A 317 -12.23 4.23 -15.37
C VAL A 317 -12.07 2.97 -14.52
N GLY A 318 -12.93 1.98 -14.72
CA GLY A 318 -12.83 0.70 -14.03
C GLY A 318 -11.65 -0.12 -14.54
N LEU A 319 -10.89 -0.75 -13.63
CA LEU A 319 -9.75 -1.61 -13.98
C LEU A 319 -10.18 -2.96 -14.57
N GLY A 320 -11.42 -3.36 -14.28
CA GLY A 320 -11.99 -4.64 -14.70
C GLY A 320 -11.84 -5.72 -13.64
N PHE A 321 -11.84 -6.96 -14.12
CA PHE A 321 -11.74 -8.19 -13.33
C PHE A 321 -10.75 -9.13 -14.01
N LEU A 322 -10.25 -10.12 -13.27
CA LEU A 322 -9.44 -11.17 -13.86
C LEU A 322 -10.24 -11.96 -14.91
N PRO A 323 -9.64 -12.32 -16.06
CA PRO A 323 -10.32 -13.08 -17.10
C PRO A 323 -10.93 -14.38 -16.57
N GLY A 324 -12.24 -14.55 -16.81
CA GLY A 324 -12.99 -15.73 -16.35
C GLY A 324 -13.41 -15.69 -14.88
N GLY A 325 -13.03 -14.65 -14.13
CA GLY A 325 -13.41 -14.44 -12.74
C GLY A 325 -14.80 -13.85 -12.53
N GLY A 326 -15.10 -13.56 -11.26
CA GLY A 326 -16.34 -12.92 -10.80
C GLY A 326 -16.37 -11.40 -11.01
N ASN A 327 -17.25 -10.73 -10.27
CA ASN A 327 -17.49 -9.28 -10.34
C ASN A 327 -16.92 -8.53 -9.12
N TYR A 328 -15.78 -9.00 -8.63
CA TYR A 328 -15.08 -8.40 -7.50
C TYR A 328 -13.62 -8.09 -7.83
N SER A 329 -13.20 -6.84 -7.61
CA SER A 329 -11.80 -6.42 -7.59
C SER A 329 -11.58 -5.24 -6.64
N ILE A 330 -10.40 -5.21 -6.03
CA ILE A 330 -9.96 -4.12 -5.13
C ILE A 330 -8.53 -3.68 -5.46
N ALA A 331 -8.23 -2.40 -5.26
CA ALA A 331 -6.87 -1.87 -5.36
C ALA A 331 -6.23 -1.81 -3.97
N LEU A 332 -5.03 -2.39 -3.82
CA LEU A 332 -4.30 -2.46 -2.55
C LEU A 332 -2.95 -1.73 -2.58
N GLY A 333 -2.33 -1.59 -3.76
CA GLY A 333 -1.10 -0.83 -3.91
C GLY A 333 -0.96 -0.24 -5.31
N MET A 334 -0.16 0.83 -5.44
CA MET A 334 0.07 1.53 -6.70
C MET A 334 1.53 2.04 -6.79
N SER A 335 2.13 2.01 -7.98
CA SER A 335 3.44 2.63 -8.21
C SER A 335 3.36 4.16 -8.07
N ALA A 336 4.47 4.81 -7.75
CA ALA A 336 4.56 6.26 -7.55
C ALA A 336 4.09 7.07 -8.77
N ASP A 337 4.25 6.52 -9.97
CA ASP A 337 3.79 7.12 -11.23
C ASP A 337 2.35 6.74 -11.63
N GLY A 338 1.66 5.93 -10.82
CA GLY A 338 0.28 5.50 -11.02
C GLY A 338 0.05 4.63 -12.27
N LYS A 339 1.10 4.04 -12.85
CA LYS A 339 0.99 3.19 -14.05
C LYS A 339 0.74 1.72 -13.75
N LYS A 340 1.09 1.28 -12.54
CA LYS A 340 0.88 -0.10 -12.08
C LYS A 340 0.03 -0.08 -10.83
N ILE A 341 -1.02 -0.89 -10.81
CA ILE A 341 -1.90 -1.07 -9.66
C ILE A 341 -1.96 -2.57 -9.34
N ALA A 342 -1.73 -2.93 -8.09
CA ALA A 342 -1.82 -4.30 -7.60
C ALA A 342 -2.96 -4.43 -6.60
N GLY A 343 -3.52 -5.64 -6.51
CA GLY A 343 -4.61 -5.91 -5.58
C GLY A 343 -5.10 -7.34 -5.66
N ALA A 344 -6.38 -7.52 -5.38
CA ALA A 344 -7.05 -8.83 -5.44
C ALA A 344 -8.30 -8.74 -6.31
N SER A 345 -8.59 -9.80 -7.04
CA SER A 345 -9.81 -9.96 -7.86
C SER A 345 -10.31 -11.39 -7.75
N ASP A 346 -11.62 -11.60 -7.96
CA ASP A 346 -12.14 -12.95 -8.10
C ASP A 346 -11.49 -13.65 -9.29
N ALA A 347 -11.01 -14.87 -9.06
CA ALA A 347 -10.56 -15.82 -10.07
C ALA A 347 -11.73 -16.71 -10.53
N PRO A 348 -11.58 -17.50 -11.62
CA PRO A 348 -12.65 -18.36 -12.13
C PRO A 348 -13.22 -19.37 -11.14
N ASN A 349 -12.45 -19.73 -10.10
CA ASN A 349 -12.88 -20.62 -9.03
C ASN A 349 -13.55 -19.88 -7.85
N THR A 350 -13.88 -18.59 -8.01
CA THR A 350 -14.46 -17.68 -7.00
C THR A 350 -13.56 -17.42 -5.78
N GLN A 351 -12.30 -17.84 -5.81
CA GLN A 351 -11.31 -17.43 -4.82
C GLN A 351 -10.72 -16.08 -5.22
N LEU A 352 -10.27 -15.31 -4.24
CA LEU A 352 -9.45 -14.12 -4.51
C LEU A 352 -8.11 -14.56 -5.10
N GLU A 353 -7.64 -13.80 -6.09
CA GLU A 353 -6.31 -13.96 -6.67
C GLU A 353 -5.65 -12.60 -6.84
N ALA A 354 -4.35 -12.56 -6.54
CA ALA A 354 -3.52 -11.39 -6.71
C ALA A 354 -3.43 -11.00 -8.18
N TYR A 355 -3.62 -9.71 -8.47
CA TYR A 355 -3.45 -9.17 -9.83
C TYR A 355 -2.41 -8.04 -9.88
N LEU A 356 -1.87 -7.84 -11.08
CA LEU A 356 -1.18 -6.63 -11.49
C LEU A 356 -1.88 -6.04 -12.72
N TRP A 357 -2.26 -4.77 -12.63
CA TRP A 357 -2.90 -4.02 -13.70
C TRP A 357 -1.92 -3.02 -14.32
N THR A 358 -1.95 -2.91 -15.64
CA THR A 358 -1.35 -1.80 -16.40
C THR A 358 -2.32 -1.33 -17.49
N GLU A 359 -2.17 -0.09 -17.95
CA GLU A 359 -3.03 0.44 -19.01
C GLU A 359 -2.93 -0.36 -20.32
N THR A 360 -1.76 -0.91 -20.62
CA THR A 360 -1.51 -1.66 -21.86
C THR A 360 -1.96 -3.11 -21.81
N GLU A 361 -1.93 -3.74 -20.63
CA GLU A 361 -2.18 -5.18 -20.49
C GLU A 361 -3.50 -5.49 -19.77
N GLY A 362 -4.15 -4.49 -19.17
CA GLY A 362 -5.28 -4.70 -18.28
C GLY A 362 -4.88 -5.47 -17.03
N MET A 363 -5.86 -6.13 -16.41
CA MET A 363 -5.66 -6.94 -15.21
C MET A 363 -5.10 -8.32 -15.57
N ARG A 364 -3.93 -8.66 -15.04
CA ARG A 364 -3.27 -9.97 -15.19
C ARG A 364 -3.08 -10.63 -13.82
N SER A 365 -3.26 -11.95 -13.75
CA SER A 365 -2.91 -12.71 -12.53
C SER A 365 -1.41 -12.57 -12.24
N VAL A 366 -1.06 -12.29 -10.98
CA VAL A 366 0.35 -12.27 -10.53
C VAL A 366 0.95 -13.66 -10.66
N ARG A 367 0.19 -14.73 -10.39
CA ARG A 367 0.64 -16.11 -10.59
C ARG A 367 1.02 -16.33 -12.06
N ASP A 368 0.16 -15.95 -12.99
CA ASP A 368 0.43 -16.10 -14.43
C ASP A 368 1.62 -15.26 -14.89
N ILE A 369 1.79 -14.05 -14.35
CA ILE A 369 2.97 -13.23 -14.63
C ILE A 369 4.22 -13.97 -14.15
N LEU A 370 4.26 -14.42 -12.90
CA LEU A 370 5.47 -15.03 -12.33
C LEU A 370 5.82 -16.37 -12.99
N VAL A 371 4.82 -17.22 -13.28
CA VAL A 371 5.03 -18.51 -13.95
C VAL A 371 5.45 -18.30 -15.40
N ASN A 372 4.71 -17.50 -16.17
CA ASN A 372 4.90 -17.44 -17.63
C ASN A 372 5.94 -16.42 -18.07
N ASP A 373 6.06 -15.27 -17.38
CA ASP A 373 7.01 -14.22 -17.75
C ASP A 373 8.35 -14.38 -17.01
N TYR A 374 8.36 -15.00 -15.82
CA TYR A 374 9.55 -15.09 -14.95
C TYR A 374 10.01 -16.52 -14.61
N ASP A 375 9.40 -17.55 -15.19
CA ASP A 375 9.78 -18.96 -15.01
C ASP A 375 9.80 -19.41 -13.52
N VAL A 376 8.90 -18.86 -12.70
CA VAL A 376 8.78 -19.21 -11.27
C VAL A 376 7.89 -20.45 -11.10
N ASP A 377 8.39 -21.47 -10.40
CA ASP A 377 7.55 -22.60 -9.97
C ASP A 377 6.71 -22.21 -8.75
N LEU A 378 5.40 -22.08 -8.97
CA LEU A 378 4.39 -21.82 -7.94
C LEU A 378 3.47 -23.02 -7.73
N THR A 379 3.95 -24.25 -7.96
CA THR A 379 3.16 -25.46 -7.73
C THR A 379 2.69 -25.51 -6.27
N GLY A 380 1.37 -25.65 -6.08
CA GLY A 380 0.73 -25.69 -4.76
C GLY A 380 0.47 -24.32 -4.10
N TRP A 381 0.96 -23.22 -4.68
CA TRP A 381 0.68 -21.87 -4.18
C TRP A 381 -0.61 -21.27 -4.74
N SER A 382 -1.37 -20.55 -3.90
CA SER A 382 -2.43 -19.63 -4.32
C SER A 382 -2.09 -18.22 -3.83
N LEU A 383 -1.76 -17.30 -4.73
CA LEU A 383 -1.43 -15.92 -4.35
C LEU A 383 -2.73 -15.11 -4.26
N LEU A 384 -3.10 -14.66 -3.06
CA LEU A 384 -4.45 -14.10 -2.81
C LEU A 384 -4.51 -12.58 -2.92
N THR A 385 -3.47 -11.88 -2.46
CA THR A 385 -3.41 -10.41 -2.48
C THR A 385 -2.04 -9.93 -2.91
N ALA A 386 -1.97 -8.73 -3.50
CA ALA A 386 -0.69 -8.09 -3.83
C ALA A 386 -0.70 -6.59 -3.54
N LEU A 387 0.38 -6.12 -2.94
CA LEU A 387 0.88 -4.74 -2.88
C LEU A 387 2.01 -4.59 -3.90
N ILE A 388 2.36 -3.35 -4.24
CA ILE A 388 3.47 -3.04 -5.15
C ILE A 388 4.33 -1.90 -4.57
N SER A 389 5.65 -1.99 -4.76
CA SER A 389 6.59 -0.94 -4.42
C SER A 389 6.36 0.33 -5.24
N ALA A 390 6.75 1.48 -4.70
CA ALA A 390 6.62 2.77 -5.37
C ALA A 390 7.36 2.81 -6.72
N ASP A 391 8.53 2.17 -6.82
CA ASP A 391 9.25 2.06 -8.10
C ASP A 391 8.64 1.05 -9.09
N GLY A 392 7.57 0.35 -8.68
CA GLY A 392 6.82 -0.58 -9.51
C GLY A 392 7.57 -1.85 -9.87
N LYS A 393 8.64 -2.20 -9.15
CA LYS A 393 9.50 -3.35 -9.43
C LYS A 393 9.32 -4.52 -8.49
N THR A 394 8.72 -4.33 -7.34
CA THR A 394 8.55 -5.40 -6.35
C THR A 394 7.10 -5.56 -6.01
N LEU A 395 6.59 -6.79 -6.08
CA LEU A 395 5.29 -7.17 -5.53
C LEU A 395 5.51 -7.85 -4.18
N THR A 396 4.56 -7.69 -3.28
CA THR A 396 4.50 -8.47 -2.06
C THR A 396 3.06 -8.73 -1.71
N GLY A 397 2.78 -9.71 -0.87
CA GLY A 397 1.42 -9.99 -0.44
C GLY A 397 1.39 -11.22 0.43
N TRP A 398 0.22 -11.85 0.49
CA TRP A 398 0.06 -13.15 1.13
C TRP A 398 -0.83 -14.06 0.31
N GLY A 399 -0.70 -15.35 0.54
CA GLY A 399 -1.39 -16.41 -0.17
C GLY A 399 -1.54 -17.67 0.68
N ILE A 400 -1.94 -18.76 0.05
CA ILE A 400 -1.92 -20.10 0.62
C ILE A 400 -0.74 -20.86 0.02
N ASN A 401 0.15 -21.37 0.85
CA ASN A 401 1.31 -22.13 0.43
C ASN A 401 0.96 -23.62 0.13
N PRO A 402 1.90 -24.42 -0.39
CA PRO A 402 1.66 -25.84 -0.69
C PRO A 402 1.29 -26.71 0.52
N ALA A 403 1.57 -26.23 1.74
CA ALA A 403 1.15 -26.87 2.99
C ALA A 403 -0.27 -26.47 3.43
N GLY A 404 -0.96 -25.60 2.67
CA GLY A 404 -2.29 -25.10 3.01
C GLY A 404 -2.29 -23.99 4.06
N GLN A 405 -1.15 -23.38 4.35
CA GLN A 405 -0.99 -22.33 5.36
C GLN A 405 -0.97 -20.95 4.72
N GLU A 406 -1.43 -19.94 5.47
CA GLU A 406 -1.28 -18.54 5.04
C GLU A 406 0.18 -18.13 5.07
N GLU A 407 0.69 -17.61 3.97
CA GLU A 407 2.09 -17.23 3.89
C GLU A 407 2.28 -15.99 3.04
N ALA A 408 3.06 -15.06 3.59
CA ALA A 408 3.52 -13.88 2.93
C ALA A 408 4.59 -14.21 1.87
N TRP A 409 4.72 -13.36 0.86
CA TRP A 409 5.70 -13.56 -0.21
C TRP A 409 6.16 -12.23 -0.79
N VAL A 410 7.38 -12.19 -1.32
CA VAL A 410 7.95 -11.06 -2.06
C VAL A 410 8.37 -11.53 -3.45
N ALA A 411 8.07 -10.75 -4.49
CA ALA A 411 8.48 -11.03 -5.85
C ALA A 411 9.18 -9.84 -6.53
N ASP A 412 10.38 -10.06 -7.08
CA ASP A 412 11.17 -9.06 -7.80
C ASP A 412 10.92 -9.13 -9.32
N LEU A 413 10.34 -8.07 -9.87
CA LEU A 413 10.02 -7.91 -11.29
C LEU A 413 11.10 -7.14 -12.07
N SER A 414 12.23 -6.80 -11.44
CA SER A 414 13.27 -6.00 -12.07
C SER A 414 14.10 -6.76 -13.12
N HIS A 415 14.13 -8.10 -13.03
CA HIS A 415 14.91 -8.96 -13.92
C HIS A 415 14.04 -10.02 -14.58
N LYS A 416 13.39 -9.69 -15.70
CA LYS A 416 12.76 -10.72 -16.56
C LYS A 416 13.85 -11.66 -17.09
N PRO A 417 13.70 -12.99 -16.95
CA PRO A 417 14.53 -13.96 -17.64
C PRO A 417 14.56 -13.67 -19.13
N LYS A 418 15.72 -13.87 -19.77
CA LYS A 418 15.79 -13.80 -21.23
C LYS A 418 15.09 -15.04 -21.78
N HIS A 419 13.80 -14.93 -22.06
CA HIS A 419 13.08 -15.92 -22.86
C HIS A 419 13.86 -16.15 -24.16
N GLN A 420 14.35 -17.38 -24.39
CA GLN A 420 14.81 -17.76 -25.72
C GLN A 420 13.59 -17.64 -26.63
N LYS A 421 13.58 -16.63 -27.50
CA LYS A 421 12.50 -16.39 -28.47
C LYS A 421 12.23 -17.65 -29.28
N ASN A 422 11.25 -18.44 -28.86
CA ASN A 422 10.63 -19.46 -29.69
C ASN A 422 9.13 -19.19 -29.76
N ALA A 423 8.68 -19.00 -31.00
CA ALA A 423 7.32 -18.82 -31.51
C ALA A 423 6.59 -17.49 -31.18
N LYS A 424 6.35 -16.74 -32.25
CA LYS A 424 5.45 -15.58 -32.35
C LYS A 424 4.06 -15.95 -31.83
N SER A 425 3.63 -15.37 -30.71
CA SER A 425 2.20 -15.16 -30.45
C SER A 425 1.78 -13.90 -31.22
N THR A 426 0.79 -14.04 -32.10
CA THR A 426 0.12 -12.92 -32.75
C THR A 426 -0.61 -12.08 -31.68
N PRO A 427 -0.50 -10.74 -31.69
CA PRO A 427 -1.26 -9.90 -30.77
C PRO A 427 -2.76 -10.08 -31.01
N VAL A 428 -3.51 -10.39 -29.97
CA VAL A 428 -4.96 -10.25 -29.97
C VAL A 428 -5.27 -8.75 -29.92
N ALA A 429 -6.00 -8.24 -30.90
CA ALA A 429 -6.37 -6.84 -30.94
C ALA A 429 -7.22 -6.45 -29.71
N PRO A 430 -7.00 -5.27 -29.11
CA PRO A 430 -7.81 -4.83 -27.98
C PRO A 430 -9.30 -4.69 -28.39
N PRO A 431 -10.25 -4.93 -27.46
CA PRO A 431 -11.66 -4.69 -27.73
C PRO A 431 -11.87 -3.22 -28.08
N LYS A 432 -12.63 -2.98 -29.16
CA LYS A 432 -12.96 -1.63 -29.62
C LYS A 432 -13.66 -0.84 -28.51
N VAL A 433 -13.11 0.32 -28.18
CA VAL A 433 -13.76 1.35 -27.37
C VAL A 433 -15.06 1.76 -28.08
N VAL A 434 -16.22 1.39 -27.54
CA VAL A 434 -17.51 1.89 -28.02
C VAL A 434 -17.71 3.28 -27.43
N THR A 435 -17.28 4.31 -28.15
CA THR A 435 -17.67 5.69 -27.88
C THR A 435 -19.05 5.92 -28.47
N THR A 436 -20.10 5.86 -27.63
CA THR A 436 -21.44 6.24 -28.04
C THR A 436 -21.51 7.77 -28.14
N VAL A 437 -21.19 8.33 -29.31
CA VAL A 437 -21.45 9.74 -29.61
C VAL A 437 -22.96 9.90 -29.79
N LYS A 438 -23.62 10.54 -28.81
CA LYS A 438 -24.99 11.06 -28.99
C LYS A 438 -24.93 12.23 -29.98
N THR A 439 -25.32 12.01 -31.23
CA THR A 439 -25.63 13.10 -32.15
C THR A 439 -26.93 13.77 -31.72
N LYS A 440 -26.84 15.02 -31.28
CA LYS A 440 -27.97 15.96 -31.22
C LYS A 440 -28.48 16.19 -32.65
N ASN A 441 -29.73 15.81 -32.93
CA ASN A 441 -30.44 16.33 -34.08
C ASN A 441 -31.11 17.65 -33.69
N ALA A 442 -30.75 18.72 -34.40
CA ALA A 442 -31.50 19.97 -34.43
C ALA A 442 -32.15 20.11 -35.83
N THR A 443 -33.48 20.27 -35.80
CA THR A 443 -34.36 21.01 -36.71
C THR A 443 -34.26 20.84 -38.23
N ARG A 444 -35.39 20.39 -38.79
CA ARG A 444 -36.19 21.25 -39.68
C ARG A 444 -37.64 21.26 -39.21
#